data_AF-A0A1G2R683-F1
#
_entry.id   AF-A0A1G2R683-F1
#
_cell.length_a   1.000
_cell.length_b   1.000
_cell.length_c   1.000
_cell.angle_alpha   90.00
_cell.angle_beta   90.00
_cell.angle_gamma   90.00
#
_symmetry.space_group_name_H-M   'P 1'
#
loop_
_entity.id
_entity.type
_entity.pdbx_description
1 polymer ?
#
loop_
_entity_poly.entity_id
_entity_poly.type
_entity_poly.pdbx_seq_one_letter_code
_entity_poly.pdbx_strand_id
1 'polypeptide(L)'
;MYISALKSVQGAHSYDYVGNERVKFQNLVEDALQSELLDENGNPIVFVQQVTIVSFSYPPEIEAFLKEVQEVQFKKQQAEEQNAVNLALQKAEQTAADTRFNVAQKDANTEEARADGERRAKQAIASADAYAIKAKAEAGDEGIRKVQDALASSSAAYLEYQKTEQWNGTVPNFMMGESGVVPFINITP
;
A
#
# COMPACT_ATOMS: atom_id res chain seq x y z
N MET A 1 -14.82 77.48 -5.43
CA MET A 1 -15.86 76.62 -6.03
C MET A 1 -15.43 75.17 -5.97
N TYR A 2 -14.63 74.63 -6.89
CA TYR A 2 -14.29 73.19 -7.01
C TYR A 2 -13.88 72.42 -5.74
N ILE A 3 -13.19 73.06 -4.79
CA ILE A 3 -12.79 72.42 -3.50
C ILE A 3 -14.01 72.15 -2.59
N SER A 4 -15.12 72.88 -2.80
CA SER A 4 -16.38 72.76 -2.06
C SER A 4 -17.07 71.42 -2.36
N ALA A 5 -17.30 71.09 -3.63
CA ALA A 5 -17.91 69.84 -4.06
C ALA A 5 -17.17 68.61 -3.50
N LEU A 6 -15.84 68.54 -3.65
CA LEU A 6 -15.04 67.44 -3.12
C LEU A 6 -15.15 67.32 -1.59
N LYS A 7 -15.04 68.43 -0.86
CA LYS A 7 -15.15 68.44 0.61
C LYS A 7 -16.56 68.10 1.08
N SER A 8 -17.59 68.52 0.37
CA SER A 8 -18.99 68.21 0.67
C SER A 8 -19.25 66.71 0.55
N VAL A 9 -18.82 66.10 -0.56
CA VAL A 9 -18.97 64.65 -0.77
C VAL A 9 -18.12 63.87 0.24
N GLN A 10 -16.86 64.27 0.45
CA GLN A 10 -16.00 63.60 1.45
C GLN A 10 -16.56 63.72 2.87
N GLY A 11 -17.10 64.87 3.26
CA GLY A 11 -17.67 65.09 4.60
C GLY A 11 -18.97 64.33 4.86
N ALA A 12 -19.67 63.89 3.81
CA ALA A 12 -20.90 63.10 3.91
C ALA A 12 -20.66 61.58 3.99
N HIS A 13 -19.41 61.13 3.84
CA HIS A 13 -19.07 59.71 3.77
C HIS A 13 -18.02 59.30 4.81
N SER A 14 -17.93 57.99 5.07
CA SER A 14 -16.89 57.43 5.92
C SER A 14 -15.51 57.58 5.30
N TYR A 15 -14.47 57.58 6.13
CA TYR A 15 -13.09 57.83 5.70
C TYR A 15 -12.60 56.79 4.65
N ASP A 16 -13.03 55.55 4.79
CA ASP A 16 -12.68 54.43 3.91
C ASP A 16 -13.46 54.41 2.58
N TYR A 17 -14.51 55.24 2.44
CA TYR A 17 -15.39 55.25 1.27
C TYR A 17 -14.62 55.55 -0.02
N VAL A 18 -13.62 56.44 0.04
CA VAL A 18 -12.76 56.76 -1.12
C VAL A 18 -11.94 55.54 -1.58
N GLY A 19 -11.49 54.71 -0.64
CA GLY A 19 -10.70 53.51 -0.92
C GLY A 19 -11.56 52.33 -1.40
N ASN A 20 -12.70 52.11 -0.75
CA ASN A 20 -13.56 50.94 -0.99
C ASN A 20 -14.55 51.16 -2.15
N GLU A 21 -15.02 52.38 -2.35
CA GLU A 21 -16.12 52.73 -3.27
C GLU A 21 -15.70 53.84 -4.24
N ARG A 22 -14.44 53.76 -4.71
CA ARG A 22 -13.77 54.81 -5.51
C ARG A 22 -14.58 55.31 -6.70
N VAL A 23 -15.21 54.41 -7.45
CA VAL A 23 -16.00 54.77 -8.64
C VAL A 23 -17.26 55.53 -8.23
N LYS A 24 -17.94 55.10 -7.17
CA LYS A 24 -19.13 55.79 -6.66
C LYS A 24 -18.76 57.17 -6.13
N PHE A 25 -17.65 57.27 -5.39
CA PHE A 25 -17.15 58.56 -4.91
C PHE A 25 -16.83 59.52 -6.06
N GLN A 26 -16.21 59.04 -7.14
CA GLN A 26 -15.95 59.86 -8.34
C GLN A 26 -17.24 60.39 -8.96
N ASN A 27 -18.23 59.53 -9.16
CA ASN A 27 -19.52 59.93 -9.72
C ASN A 27 -20.22 60.98 -8.83
N LEU A 28 -20.19 60.81 -7.51
CA LEU A 28 -20.79 61.78 -6.59
C LEU A 28 -20.08 63.14 -6.63
N VAL A 29 -18.74 63.14 -6.73
CA VAL A 29 -17.97 64.38 -6.90
C VAL A 29 -18.26 65.02 -8.25
N GLU A 30 -18.42 64.22 -9.31
CA GLU A 30 -18.77 64.68 -10.65
C GLU A 30 -20.16 65.33 -10.67
N ASP A 31 -21.18 64.69 -10.09
CA ASP A 31 -22.54 65.21 -9.98
C ASP A 31 -22.59 66.51 -9.16
N ALA A 32 -21.91 66.53 -8.01
CA ALA A 32 -21.82 67.70 -7.15
C ALA A 32 -21.13 68.86 -7.89
N LEU A 33 -20.07 68.56 -8.64
CA LEU A 33 -19.36 69.57 -9.40
C LEU A 33 -20.18 70.08 -10.60
N GLN A 34 -20.85 69.19 -11.32
CA GLN A 34 -21.71 69.57 -12.45
C GLN A 34 -22.85 70.49 -11.99
N SER A 35 -23.39 70.24 -10.78
CA SER A 35 -24.42 71.08 -10.17
C SER A 35 -23.93 72.47 -9.78
N GLU A 36 -22.67 72.61 -9.33
CA GLU A 36 -22.05 73.91 -9.04
C GLU A 36 -21.75 74.74 -10.31
N LEU A 37 -21.75 74.11 -11.50
CA LEU A 37 -21.36 74.71 -12.78
C LEU A 37 -22.55 75.02 -13.71
N LEU A 38 -23.75 75.16 -13.13
CA LEU A 38 -24.96 75.58 -13.84
C LEU A 38 -25.12 77.11 -13.78
N ASP A 39 -25.74 77.69 -14.80
CA ASP A 39 -26.16 79.09 -14.82
C ASP A 39 -27.44 79.32 -13.99
N GLU A 40 -27.89 80.58 -13.90
CA GLU A 40 -29.12 80.95 -13.18
C GLU A 40 -30.39 80.28 -13.76
N ASN A 41 -30.33 79.78 -15.00
CA ASN A 41 -31.42 79.09 -15.70
C ASN A 41 -31.27 77.56 -15.67
N GLY A 42 -30.25 77.02 -14.99
CA GLY A 42 -29.97 75.58 -14.91
C GLY A 42 -29.24 74.98 -16.12
N ASN A 43 -28.72 75.80 -17.03
CA ASN A 43 -27.90 75.32 -18.14
C ASN A 43 -26.43 75.18 -17.72
N PRO A 44 -25.73 74.13 -18.16
CA PRO A 44 -24.32 73.95 -17.85
C PRO A 44 -23.47 75.02 -18.53
N ILE A 45 -22.73 75.79 -17.73
CA ILE A 45 -21.72 76.74 -18.20
C ILE A 45 -20.51 75.96 -18.71
N VAL A 46 -20.17 74.87 -18.02
CA VAL A 46 -19.12 73.92 -18.37
C VAL A 46 -19.62 72.50 -18.10
N PHE A 47 -19.25 71.56 -18.98
CA PHE A 47 -19.50 70.14 -18.80
C PHE A 47 -18.33 69.48 -18.09
N VAL A 48 -18.62 68.79 -16.98
CA VAL A 48 -17.68 67.87 -16.37
C VAL A 48 -17.73 66.57 -17.17
N GLN A 49 -16.59 66.15 -17.74
CA GLN A 49 -16.53 64.93 -18.55
C GLN A 49 -16.13 63.70 -17.74
N GLN A 50 -15.17 63.87 -16.83
CA GLN A 50 -14.67 62.77 -16.00
C GLN A 50 -13.88 63.32 -14.82
N VAL A 51 -14.16 62.80 -13.62
CA VAL A 51 -13.32 63.00 -12.43
C VAL A 51 -12.50 61.75 -12.14
N THR A 52 -11.19 61.90 -11.99
CA THR A 52 -10.28 60.80 -11.60
C THR A 52 -9.51 61.12 -10.34
N ILE A 53 -9.51 60.19 -9.39
CA ILE A 53 -8.69 60.29 -8.17
C ILE A 53 -7.26 59.87 -8.49
N VAL A 54 -6.33 60.81 -8.64
CA VAL A 54 -4.93 60.49 -8.95
C VAL A 54 -4.26 59.76 -7.79
N SER A 55 -4.49 60.24 -6.57
CA SER A 55 -4.00 59.63 -5.34
C SER A 55 -4.92 59.97 -4.18
N PHE A 56 -4.90 59.11 -3.17
CA PHE A 56 -5.45 59.39 -1.85
C PHE A 56 -4.51 58.79 -0.81
N SER A 57 -4.50 59.36 0.39
CA SER A 57 -3.72 58.86 1.50
C SER A 57 -4.55 58.96 2.78
N TYR A 58 -4.18 58.16 3.79
CA TYR A 58 -4.77 58.30 5.11
C TYR A 58 -3.96 59.36 5.89
N PRO A 59 -4.48 59.92 6.99
CA PRO A 59 -3.65 60.70 7.90
C PRO A 59 -2.56 59.77 8.45
N PRO A 60 -1.36 60.29 8.78
CA PRO A 60 -0.24 59.47 9.22
C PRO A 60 -0.56 58.52 10.39
N GLU A 61 -1.47 58.93 11.28
CA GLU A 61 -1.95 58.15 12.43
C GLU A 61 -2.67 56.86 12.01
N ILE A 62 -3.51 56.94 10.98
CA ILE A 62 -4.28 55.79 10.48
C ILE A 62 -3.39 54.90 9.62
N GLU A 63 -2.47 55.46 8.83
CA GLU A 63 -1.48 54.67 8.08
C GLU A 63 -0.60 53.83 9.01
N ALA A 64 -0.13 54.42 10.12
CA ALA A 64 0.64 53.72 11.13
C ALA A 64 -0.16 52.55 11.74
N PHE A 65 -1.42 52.78 12.10
CA PHE A 65 -2.30 51.74 12.62
C PHE A 65 -2.55 50.62 11.61
N LEU A 66 -2.88 50.95 10.36
CA LEU A 66 -3.13 49.96 9.31
C LEU A 66 -1.88 49.11 9.05
N LYS A 67 -0.71 49.73 9.03
CA LYS A 67 0.57 49.03 8.91
C LYS A 67 0.82 48.08 10.08
N GLU A 68 0.59 48.54 11.31
CA GLU A 68 0.72 47.70 12.51
C GLU A 68 -0.23 46.49 12.46
N VAL A 69 -1.51 46.71 12.14
CA VAL A 69 -2.50 45.63 12.01
C VAL A 69 -2.07 44.63 10.93
N GLN A 70 -1.61 45.10 9.78
CA GLN A 70 -1.09 44.24 8.71
C GLN A 70 0.11 43.42 9.18
N GLU A 71 1.07 44.03 9.88
CA GLU A 71 2.24 43.33 10.42
C GLU A 71 1.84 42.27 11.45
N VAL A 72 0.88 42.57 12.34
CA VAL A 72 0.36 41.62 13.33
C VAL A 72 -0.36 40.46 12.64
N GLN A 73 -1.20 40.73 11.64
CA GLN A 73 -1.89 39.67 10.89
C GLN A 73 -0.90 38.80 10.12
N PHE A 74 0.11 39.40 9.48
CA PHE A 74 1.14 38.67 8.77
C PHE A 74 1.98 37.77 9.71
N LYS A 75 2.31 38.26 10.91
CA LYS A 75 2.98 37.46 11.94
C LYS A 75 2.10 36.31 12.43
N LYS A 76 0.81 36.55 12.66
CA LYS A 76 -0.15 35.50 13.05
C LYS A 76 -0.26 34.42 11.97
N GLN A 77 -0.40 34.83 10.71
CA GLN A 77 -0.52 33.91 9.59
C GLN A 77 0.72 33.03 9.43
N GLN A 78 1.92 33.61 9.55
CA GLN A 78 3.17 32.83 9.56
C GLN A 78 3.25 31.86 10.73
N ALA A 79 2.84 32.28 11.93
CA ALA A 79 2.85 31.40 13.11
C ALA A 79 1.84 30.24 12.94
N GLU A 80 0.66 30.50 12.39
CA GLU A 80 -0.34 29.48 12.07
C GLU A 80 0.17 28.51 11.01
N GLU A 81 0.81 29.01 9.96
CA GLU A 81 1.42 28.18 8.92
C GLU A 81 2.52 27.29 9.50
N GLN A 82 3.40 27.84 10.33
CA GLN A 82 4.45 27.07 10.99
C GLN A 82 3.89 26.00 11.93
N ASN A 83 2.82 26.32 12.67
CA ASN A 83 2.11 25.34 13.51
C ASN A 83 1.45 24.24 12.67
N ALA A 84 0.85 24.60 11.53
CA ALA A 84 0.24 23.63 10.62
C ALA A 84 1.28 22.69 10.01
N VAL A 85 2.45 23.21 9.61
CA VAL A 85 3.59 22.42 9.12
C VAL A 85 4.09 21.47 10.21
N ASN A 86 4.28 21.95 11.44
CA ASN A 86 4.73 21.12 12.56
C ASN A 86 3.73 19.98 12.86
N LEU A 87 2.42 20.28 12.86
CA LEU A 87 1.38 19.28 13.06
C LEU A 87 1.34 18.25 11.92
N ALA A 88 1.52 18.69 10.68
CA ALA A 88 1.59 17.81 9.51
C ALA A 88 2.80 16.87 9.60
N LEU A 89 3.96 17.39 10.00
CA LEU A 89 5.16 16.59 10.21
C LEU A 89 4.96 15.56 11.32
N GLN A 90 4.40 15.96 12.46
CA GLN A 90 4.11 15.04 13.56
C GLN A 90 3.15 13.90 13.14
N LYS A 91 2.11 14.22 12.38
CA LYS A 91 1.18 13.20 11.84
C LYS A 91 1.87 12.27 10.83
N ALA A 92 2.76 12.81 10.00
CA ALA A 92 3.53 12.01 9.05
C ALA A 92 4.49 11.05 9.77
N GLU A 93 5.17 11.52 10.82
CA GLU A 93 6.03 10.69 11.67
C GLU A 93 5.24 9.58 12.37
N GLN A 94 4.07 9.91 12.93
CA GLN A 94 3.20 8.92 13.58
C GLN A 94 2.72 7.86 12.57
N THR A 95 2.26 8.28 11.39
CA THR A 95 1.83 7.38 10.32
C THR A 95 2.98 6.48 9.86
N ALA A 96 4.19 7.02 9.74
CA ALA A 96 5.37 6.25 9.38
C ALA A 96 5.73 5.22 10.47
N ALA A 97 5.62 5.57 11.75
CA ALA A 97 5.82 4.66 12.86
C ALA A 97 4.79 3.52 12.85
N ASP A 98 3.51 3.84 12.71
CA ASP A 98 2.42 2.86 12.64
C ASP A 98 2.59 1.91 11.44
N THR A 99 2.99 2.45 10.28
CA THR A 99 3.25 1.65 9.09
C THR A 99 4.40 0.67 9.33
N ARG A 100 5.51 1.14 9.91
CA ARG A 100 6.65 0.28 10.23
C ARG A 100 6.27 -0.83 11.21
N PHE A 101 5.50 -0.50 12.24
CA PHE A 101 5.00 -1.48 13.20
C PHE A 101 4.13 -2.54 12.52
N ASN A 102 3.16 -2.11 11.70
CA ASN A 102 2.26 -3.01 10.99
C ASN A 102 2.99 -3.92 9.99
N VAL A 103 3.99 -3.40 9.28
CA VAL A 103 4.83 -4.19 8.38
C VAL A 103 5.63 -5.23 9.16
N ALA A 104 6.32 -4.82 10.23
CA ALA A 104 7.09 -5.74 11.07
C ALA A 104 6.20 -6.86 11.66
N GLN A 105 4.98 -6.53 12.10
CA GLN A 105 4.05 -7.52 12.62
C GLN A 105 3.53 -8.47 11.55
N LYS A 106 3.27 -7.98 10.33
CA LYS A 106 2.90 -8.83 9.20
C LYS A 106 4.04 -9.77 8.80
N ASP A 107 5.27 -9.28 8.78
CA ASP A 107 6.44 -10.09 8.44
C ASP A 107 6.65 -11.20 9.48
N ALA A 108 6.51 -10.87 10.78
CA ALA A 108 6.57 -11.85 11.86
C ALA A 108 5.48 -12.92 11.74
N ASN A 109 4.22 -12.53 11.53
CA ASN A 109 3.11 -13.47 11.34
C ASN A 109 3.29 -14.34 10.08
N THR A 110 3.86 -13.78 9.02
CA THR A 110 4.12 -14.52 7.78
C THR A 110 5.18 -15.59 7.99
N GLU A 111 6.27 -15.26 8.69
CA GLU A 111 7.31 -16.24 9.00
C GLU A 111 6.82 -17.32 9.96
N GLU A 112 6.01 -16.96 10.97
CA GLU A 112 5.38 -17.94 11.86
C GLU A 112 4.46 -18.89 11.07
N ALA A 113 3.60 -18.35 10.21
CA ALA A 113 2.72 -19.15 9.35
C ALA A 113 3.51 -20.06 8.39
N ARG A 114 4.65 -19.56 7.86
CA ARG A 114 5.55 -20.33 6.99
C ARG A 114 6.18 -21.49 7.76
N ALA A 115 6.74 -21.22 8.94
CA ALA A 115 7.34 -22.23 9.81
C ALA A 115 6.30 -23.28 10.24
N ASP A 116 5.10 -22.86 10.61
CA ASP A 116 3.98 -23.73 10.93
C ASP A 116 3.57 -24.63 9.76
N GLY A 117 3.48 -24.06 8.56
CA GLY A 117 3.23 -24.78 7.33
C GLY A 117 4.28 -25.84 7.04
N GLU A 118 5.56 -25.50 7.18
CA GLU A 118 6.68 -26.43 7.02
C GLU A 118 6.64 -27.56 8.06
N ARG A 119 6.32 -27.26 9.33
CA ARG A 119 6.18 -28.29 10.37
C ARG A 119 5.05 -29.26 10.04
N ARG A 120 3.87 -28.75 9.65
CA ARG A 120 2.72 -29.59 9.26
C ARG A 120 3.04 -30.44 8.03
N ALA A 121 3.71 -29.87 7.03
CA ALA A 121 4.13 -30.62 5.85
C ALA A 121 5.08 -31.78 6.20
N LYS A 122 6.10 -31.53 7.04
CA LYS A 122 7.03 -32.58 7.51
C LYS A 122 6.30 -33.68 8.28
N GLN A 123 5.35 -33.33 9.14
CA GLN A 123 4.52 -34.32 9.86
C GLN A 123 3.64 -35.14 8.92
N ALA A 124 3.03 -34.50 7.92
CA ALA A 124 2.22 -35.18 6.91
C ALA A 124 3.05 -36.18 6.09
N ILE A 125 4.26 -35.79 5.67
CA ILE A 125 5.19 -36.68 4.95
C ILE A 125 5.60 -37.85 5.84
N ALA A 126 6.05 -37.59 7.07
CA ALA A 126 6.47 -38.65 7.99
C ALA A 126 5.35 -39.65 8.32
N SER A 127 4.11 -39.17 8.50
CA SER A 127 2.95 -40.04 8.73
C SER A 127 2.56 -40.83 7.49
N ALA A 128 2.64 -40.23 6.30
CA ALA A 128 2.43 -40.93 5.04
C ALA A 128 3.48 -42.02 4.81
N ASP A 129 4.76 -41.74 5.08
CA ASP A 129 5.85 -42.70 4.97
C ASP A 129 5.67 -43.86 5.96
N ALA A 130 5.33 -43.57 7.21
CA ALA A 130 5.04 -44.60 8.21
C ALA A 130 3.87 -45.49 7.78
N TYR A 131 2.81 -44.90 7.23
CA TYR A 131 1.67 -45.66 6.70
C TYR A 131 2.08 -46.53 5.50
N ALA A 132 2.87 -45.99 4.57
CA ALA A 132 3.35 -46.74 3.41
C ALA A 132 4.25 -47.92 3.81
N ILE A 133 5.14 -47.74 4.80
CA ILE A 133 5.99 -48.83 5.32
C ILE A 133 5.11 -49.90 5.97
N LYS A 134 4.15 -49.51 6.82
CA LYS A 134 3.24 -50.44 7.48
C LYS A 134 2.42 -51.23 6.46
N ALA A 135 1.83 -50.55 5.47
CA ALA A 135 1.05 -51.19 4.41
C ALA A 135 1.90 -52.16 3.57
N LYS A 136 3.16 -51.82 3.27
CA LYS A 136 4.10 -52.73 2.58
C LYS A 136 4.45 -53.95 3.43
N ALA A 137 4.69 -53.76 4.72
CA ALA A 137 4.99 -54.86 5.64
C ALA A 137 3.80 -55.81 5.76
N GLU A 138 2.59 -55.28 5.97
CA GLU A 138 1.34 -56.07 6.03
C GLU A 138 1.10 -56.85 4.72
N ALA A 139 1.30 -56.21 3.57
CA ALA A 139 1.19 -56.89 2.28
C ALA A 139 2.24 -58.01 2.09
N GLY A 140 3.47 -57.79 2.57
CA GLY A 140 4.54 -58.80 2.57
C GLY A 140 4.21 -59.99 3.47
N ASP A 141 3.74 -59.73 4.69
CA ASP A 141 3.34 -60.76 5.65
C ASP A 141 2.16 -61.60 5.14
N GLU A 142 1.17 -60.96 4.52
CA GLU A 142 0.07 -61.68 3.85
C GLU A 142 0.56 -62.52 2.67
N GLY A 143 1.51 -62.00 1.88
CA GLY A 143 2.13 -62.73 0.78
C GLY A 143 2.86 -63.98 1.28
N ILE A 144 3.67 -63.85 2.32
CA ILE A 144 4.40 -64.97 2.95
C ILE A 144 3.41 -65.99 3.50
N ARG A 145 2.36 -65.56 4.21
CA ARG A 145 1.31 -66.47 4.70
C ARG A 145 0.64 -67.24 3.58
N LYS A 146 0.25 -66.57 2.50
CA LYS A 146 -0.36 -67.24 1.33
C LYS A 146 0.57 -68.26 0.69
N VAL A 147 1.87 -67.96 0.60
CA VAL A 147 2.88 -68.91 0.10
C VAL A 147 3.05 -70.09 1.05
N GLN A 148 3.07 -69.85 2.37
CA GLN A 148 3.15 -70.91 3.38
C GLN A 148 1.91 -71.81 3.37
N ASP A 149 0.71 -71.25 3.27
CA ASP A 149 -0.54 -71.99 3.19
C ASP A 149 -0.63 -72.82 1.90
N ALA A 150 -0.18 -72.27 0.77
CA ALA A 150 -0.06 -72.98 -0.50
C ALA A 150 0.96 -74.13 -0.42
N LEU A 151 2.11 -73.88 0.22
CA LEU A 151 3.16 -74.88 0.43
C LEU A 151 2.70 -75.99 1.40
N ALA A 152 1.94 -75.67 2.44
CA ALA A 152 1.37 -76.64 3.37
C ALA A 152 0.32 -77.52 2.69
N SER A 153 -0.45 -76.97 1.76
CA SER A 153 -1.50 -77.69 1.03
C SER A 153 -0.99 -78.50 -0.16
N SER A 154 0.17 -78.12 -0.73
CA SER A 154 0.72 -78.72 -1.98
C SER A 154 2.23 -78.96 -1.90
N SER A 155 2.72 -79.48 -0.77
CA SER A 155 4.15 -79.53 -0.42
C SER A 155 5.03 -80.26 -1.44
N ALA A 156 4.53 -81.33 -2.08
CA ALA A 156 5.31 -82.08 -3.05
C ALA A 156 5.35 -81.42 -4.44
N ALA A 157 4.20 -80.97 -4.96
CA ALA A 157 4.09 -80.46 -6.33
C ALA A 157 4.65 -79.04 -6.50
N TYR A 158 4.51 -78.18 -5.48
CA TYR A 158 5.02 -76.80 -5.55
C TYR A 158 6.55 -76.74 -5.47
N LEU A 159 7.16 -77.62 -4.65
CA LEU A 159 8.62 -77.74 -4.58
C LEU A 159 9.21 -78.28 -5.89
N GLU A 160 8.54 -79.21 -6.57
CA GLU A 160 8.98 -79.65 -7.90
C GLU A 160 8.85 -78.53 -8.94
N TYR A 161 7.76 -77.76 -8.93
CA TYR A 161 7.58 -76.62 -9.82
C TYR A 161 8.64 -75.53 -9.62
N GLN A 162 8.92 -75.14 -8.37
CA GLN A 162 9.91 -74.10 -8.07
C GLN A 162 11.34 -74.58 -8.38
N LYS A 163 11.64 -75.86 -8.14
CA LYS A 163 12.90 -76.48 -8.57
C LYS A 163 13.03 -76.48 -10.10
N THR A 164 11.94 -76.66 -10.83
CA THR A 164 11.92 -76.62 -12.30
C THR A 164 12.14 -75.20 -12.82
N GLU A 165 11.58 -74.17 -12.18
CA GLU A 165 11.85 -72.75 -12.54
C GLU A 165 13.30 -72.32 -12.26
N GLN A 166 13.91 -72.83 -11.17
CA GLN A 166 15.32 -72.56 -10.85
C GLN A 166 16.31 -73.44 -11.64
N TRP A 167 15.82 -74.44 -12.38
CA TRP A 167 16.67 -75.34 -13.15
C TRP A 167 17.09 -74.66 -14.46
N ASN A 168 18.39 -74.37 -14.60
CA ASN A 168 18.97 -73.70 -15.77
C ASN A 168 19.03 -74.55 -17.06
N GLY A 169 18.30 -75.68 -17.11
CA GLY A 169 18.21 -76.55 -18.29
C GLY A 169 19.43 -77.42 -18.59
N THR A 170 20.46 -77.46 -17.72
CA THR A 170 21.59 -78.38 -17.93
C THR A 170 21.32 -79.76 -17.34
N VAL A 171 20.99 -80.73 -18.19
CA VAL A 171 20.90 -82.15 -17.81
C VAL A 171 22.33 -82.65 -17.53
N PRO A 172 22.63 -83.29 -16.38
CA PRO A 172 23.94 -83.89 -16.13
C PRO A 172 24.20 -84.98 -17.19
N ASN A 173 25.22 -84.77 -18.02
CA ASN A 173 25.66 -85.79 -18.98
C ASN A 173 26.30 -86.95 -18.21
N PHE A 174 25.55 -88.03 -18.00
CA PHE A 174 26.10 -89.29 -17.53
C PHE A 174 26.73 -90.02 -18.72
N MET A 175 28.05 -89.97 -18.85
CA MET A 175 28.77 -90.93 -19.68
C MET A 175 28.76 -92.28 -18.96
N MET A 176 28.01 -93.24 -19.49
CA MET A 176 27.99 -94.63 -19.04
C MET A 176 29.35 -95.27 -19.34
N GLY A 177 30.22 -95.34 -18.33
CA GLY A 177 31.40 -96.20 -18.27
C GLY A 177 31.23 -97.18 -17.12
N GLU A 178 31.55 -98.46 -17.36
CA GLU A 178 31.39 -99.57 -16.41
C GLU A 178 31.91 -99.23 -15.01
N SER A 179 31.03 -99.35 -14.01
CA SER A 179 31.31 -99.30 -12.58
C SER A 179 31.29 -97.93 -11.88
N GLY A 180 30.07 -97.41 -11.64
CA GLY A 180 29.75 -96.62 -10.44
C GLY A 180 29.69 -95.11 -10.61
N VAL A 181 28.48 -94.55 -10.43
CA VAL A 181 28.19 -93.11 -10.54
C VAL A 181 28.74 -92.35 -9.33
N VAL A 182 29.76 -91.53 -9.53
CA VAL A 182 30.18 -90.48 -8.58
C VAL A 182 29.86 -89.10 -9.17
N PRO A 183 29.05 -88.27 -8.50
CA PRO A 183 28.76 -86.92 -8.99
C PRO A 183 29.95 -85.98 -8.70
N PHE A 184 30.49 -85.36 -9.75
CA PHE A 184 31.48 -84.28 -9.59
C PHE A 184 30.75 -82.93 -9.50
N ILE A 185 30.89 -82.25 -8.36
CA ILE A 185 30.58 -80.83 -8.22
C ILE A 185 31.84 -80.08 -8.67
N ASN A 186 31.77 -79.40 -9.81
CA ASN A 186 32.86 -78.56 -10.28
C ASN A 186 32.72 -77.17 -9.63
N ILE A 187 33.34 -77.00 -8.47
CA ILE A 187 33.58 -75.68 -7.88
C ILE A 187 34.79 -75.07 -8.58
N THR A 188 34.53 -74.15 -9.52
CA THR A 188 35.58 -73.27 -10.06
C THR A 188 35.73 -72.10 -9.08
N PRO A 189 36.97 -71.66 -8.74
CA PRO A 189 37.23 -70.63 -7.73
C PRO A 189 36.64 -69.26 -8.05
#